data_AF-A0A970Y6I4-F1
#
_entry.id   AF-A0A970Y6I4-F1
#
_cell.length_a   1.000
_cell.length_b   1.000
_cell.length_c   1.000
_cell.angle_alpha   90.00
_cell.angle_beta   90.00
_cell.angle_gamma   90.00
#
_symmetry.space_group_name_H-M   'P 1'
#
loop_
_entity.id
_entity.type
_entity.pdbx_description
1 polymer ?
#
loop_
_entity_poly.entity_id
_entity_poly.type
_entity_poly.pdbx_seq_one_letter_code
_entity_poly.pdbx_strand_id
1 'polypeptide(L)'
;MRRFALTMALLVAAVCACLAAGCGATAAVAGMGIAMGGTASVSASATPTSAVWDASAENLADGCSLSISEDSLTIETDGLGAVLAVNGGEATLSNADIVTTGVASIPLAVDRGGAGITATDCRVVSSGGESPCLYSTGDMVIQGGVYEAMVSEAAVVEGDGSLMVAEAALSSKSNDGAVLLFSTATDGTTTALGSFTMEGGALVYADRHGSLFTVSNCTCVISLSKVDMAALSGQLLTAAAGEWGAPGSNGGHAVLHADNQQLAGVLSADALSTLDMSLQNGSSLSGSINPTGMAAEAHLTLDASSTWKVSEDSHLTSLTLIDVEPGDTIANIIGCGHIVTYDPDCPASSALGGRTYSLNGGGCLVPAVQQEPTTPISREEDR
;
A
#
# COMPACT_ATOMS: atom_id res chain seq x y z
N MET A 1 -12.14 8.50 8.58
CA MET A 1 -10.74 8.02 8.82
C MET A 1 -10.44 7.68 10.28
N ARG A 2 -10.37 8.59 11.27
CA ARG A 2 -10.29 8.19 12.72
C ARG A 2 -11.40 7.24 13.23
N ARG A 3 -12.55 7.17 12.54
CA ARG A 3 -13.61 6.21 12.83
C ARG A 3 -13.26 4.78 12.41
N PHE A 4 -12.38 4.58 11.44
CA PHE A 4 -12.09 3.29 10.83
C PHE A 4 -11.45 2.29 11.81
N ALA A 5 -10.32 2.65 12.42
CA ALA A 5 -9.62 1.79 13.41
C ALA A 5 -10.44 1.58 14.70
N LEU A 6 -11.22 2.59 15.11
CA LEU A 6 -12.09 2.48 16.29
C LEU A 6 -13.34 1.63 16.01
N THR A 7 -13.81 1.60 14.76
CA THR A 7 -14.97 0.82 14.33
C THR A 7 -14.62 -0.65 14.19
N MET A 8 -13.42 -1.02 13.72
CA MET A 8 -12.95 -2.43 13.78
C MET A 8 -12.91 -2.96 15.21
N ALA A 9 -12.35 -2.20 16.16
CA ALA A 9 -12.33 -2.60 17.57
C ALA A 9 -13.73 -2.71 18.21
N LEU A 10 -14.71 -1.90 17.75
CA LEU A 10 -16.10 -1.97 18.22
C LEU A 10 -16.92 -3.07 17.52
N LEU A 11 -16.63 -3.39 16.25
CA LEU A 11 -17.31 -4.45 15.48
C LEU A 11 -17.06 -5.81 16.14
N VAL A 12 -15.81 -6.06 16.55
CA VAL A 12 -15.39 -7.26 17.29
C VAL A 12 -16.16 -7.44 18.61
N ALA A 13 -16.55 -6.35 19.27
CA ALA A 13 -17.27 -6.41 20.55
C ALA A 13 -18.78 -6.65 20.40
N ALA A 14 -19.40 -6.25 19.29
CA ALA A 14 -20.85 -6.32 19.11
C ALA A 14 -21.35 -7.70 18.69
N VAL A 15 -20.55 -8.45 17.92
CA VAL A 15 -20.94 -9.80 17.44
C VAL A 15 -20.66 -10.91 18.45
N CYS A 16 -19.79 -10.66 19.42
CA CYS A 16 -19.48 -11.58 20.51
C CYS A 16 -20.70 -11.93 21.40
N ALA A 17 -21.80 -11.18 21.31
CA ALA A 17 -23.00 -11.37 22.14
C ALA A 17 -24.08 -12.30 21.54
N CYS A 18 -24.01 -12.71 20.26
CA CYS A 18 -25.16 -13.33 19.57
C CYS A 18 -25.08 -14.86 19.35
N LEU A 19 -23.91 -15.50 19.46
CA LEU A 19 -23.69 -16.86 18.93
C LEU A 19 -23.57 -18.01 19.95
N ALA A 20 -23.94 -17.77 21.22
CA ALA A 20 -23.96 -18.80 22.27
C ALA A 20 -25.08 -19.87 22.15
N ALA A 21 -25.74 -20.02 20.99
CA ALA A 21 -26.88 -20.92 20.80
C ALA A 21 -26.65 -21.90 19.64
N GLY A 22 -25.87 -22.95 19.89
CA GLY A 22 -25.54 -23.96 18.88
C GLY A 22 -26.76 -24.65 18.24
N CYS A 23 -26.74 -24.79 16.92
CA CYS A 23 -27.49 -25.82 16.19
C CYS A 23 -26.83 -26.08 14.83
N GLY A 24 -26.79 -27.36 14.42
CA GLY A 24 -26.32 -27.76 13.09
C GLY A 24 -27.49 -27.87 12.11
N ALA A 25 -27.33 -27.30 10.91
CA ALA A 25 -27.99 -27.71 9.66
C ALA A 25 -27.40 -26.89 8.49
N THR A 26 -27.31 -27.54 7.33
CA THR A 26 -26.85 -27.01 6.04
C THR A 26 -27.79 -25.93 5.48
N ALA A 27 -27.20 -24.94 4.79
CA ALA A 27 -27.81 -23.97 3.86
C ALA A 27 -28.70 -22.84 4.44
N ALA A 28 -28.06 -21.88 5.13
CA ALA A 28 -28.36 -20.43 5.12
C ALA A 28 -27.34 -19.75 6.05
N VAL A 29 -26.18 -19.31 5.53
CA VAL A 29 -25.01 -19.00 6.38
C VAL A 29 -24.96 -17.52 6.78
N ALA A 30 -25.99 -17.04 7.47
CA ALA A 30 -25.88 -15.80 8.25
C ALA A 30 -25.30 -16.15 9.63
N GLY A 31 -24.06 -15.72 9.91
CA GLY A 31 -23.45 -15.81 11.23
C GLY A 31 -23.01 -17.20 11.67
N MET A 32 -22.21 -17.92 10.86
CA MET A 32 -21.51 -19.11 11.37
C MET A 32 -20.18 -18.72 11.99
N GLY A 33 -19.97 -19.16 13.23
CA GLY A 33 -18.66 -19.22 13.84
C GLY A 33 -18.05 -20.63 13.74
N ILE A 34 -16.78 -20.76 13.33
CA ILE A 34 -16.04 -22.04 13.32
C ILE A 34 -15.28 -22.21 14.64
N ALA A 35 -15.81 -23.03 15.55
CA ALA A 35 -15.13 -23.33 16.82
C ALA A 35 -13.70 -23.87 16.62
N MET A 36 -12.79 -23.60 17.57
CA MET A 36 -11.38 -24.02 17.54
C MET A 36 -11.16 -25.44 17.02
N GLY A 37 -10.30 -25.58 16.00
CA GLY A 37 -10.00 -26.86 15.33
C GLY A 37 -11.06 -27.32 14.32
N GLY A 38 -12.09 -26.49 14.06
CA GLY A 38 -13.17 -26.77 13.12
C GLY A 38 -12.80 -26.47 11.66
N THR A 39 -13.48 -27.11 10.73
CA THR A 39 -13.37 -26.81 9.29
C THR A 39 -14.75 -26.54 8.73
N ALA A 40 -14.88 -25.49 7.91
CA ALA A 40 -16.10 -25.22 7.15
C ALA A 40 -15.78 -25.19 5.66
N SER A 41 -16.62 -25.85 4.87
CA SER A 41 -16.60 -25.75 3.41
C SER A 41 -17.97 -25.28 2.94
N VAL A 42 -17.97 -24.25 2.10
CA VAL A 42 -19.16 -23.79 1.40
C VAL A 42 -18.96 -24.14 -0.07
N SER A 43 -19.85 -24.98 -0.59
CA SER A 43 -19.92 -25.33 -2.01
C SER A 43 -21.37 -25.43 -2.47
N ALA A 44 -21.65 -24.87 -3.64
CA ALA A 44 -22.83 -24.96 -4.51
C ALA A 44 -23.87 -23.81 -4.47
N SER A 45 -24.01 -23.15 -5.63
CA SER A 45 -25.17 -22.57 -6.37
C SER A 45 -26.32 -21.90 -5.60
N ALA A 46 -26.14 -21.59 -4.33
CA ALA A 46 -27.09 -20.84 -3.53
C ALA A 46 -26.75 -19.34 -3.64
N THR A 47 -27.78 -18.51 -3.77
CA THR A 47 -27.71 -17.07 -3.45
C THR A 47 -27.93 -16.88 -1.95
N PRO A 48 -26.89 -16.78 -1.10
CA PRO A 48 -27.09 -16.38 0.28
C PRO A 48 -27.37 -14.87 0.32
N THR A 49 -28.54 -14.47 0.79
CA THR A 49 -28.94 -13.06 0.91
C THR A 49 -28.31 -12.33 2.11
N SER A 50 -27.33 -12.93 2.77
CA SER A 50 -26.47 -12.34 3.80
C SER A 50 -25.58 -13.44 4.40
N ALA A 51 -24.28 -13.39 4.11
CA ALA A 51 -23.30 -14.20 4.83
C ALA A 51 -22.25 -13.29 5.44
N VAL A 52 -22.55 -12.79 6.64
CA VAL A 52 -21.53 -12.21 7.49
C VAL A 52 -20.76 -13.35 8.13
N TRP A 53 -19.49 -13.53 7.77
CA TRP A 53 -18.54 -14.27 8.58
C TRP A 53 -17.77 -13.27 9.44
N ASP A 54 -18.43 -12.82 10.50
CA ASP A 54 -17.78 -12.05 11.54
C ASP A 54 -17.13 -13.05 12.50
N ALA A 55 -15.80 -13.13 12.40
CA ALA A 55 -14.95 -13.81 13.35
C ALA A 55 -14.74 -12.93 14.59
N SER A 56 -15.80 -12.63 15.33
CA SER A 56 -15.65 -12.02 16.66
C SER A 56 -15.04 -13.07 17.58
N ALA A 57 -13.82 -12.81 18.02
CA ALA A 57 -13.05 -13.44 19.10
C ALA A 57 -12.81 -14.96 19.12
N GLU A 58 -13.58 -15.83 18.43
CA GLU A 58 -13.42 -17.29 18.62
C GLU A 58 -13.47 -18.16 17.34
N ASN A 59 -13.60 -17.61 16.13
CA ASN A 59 -14.15 -18.41 15.02
C ASN A 59 -13.38 -18.52 13.70
N LEU A 60 -12.14 -18.03 13.67
CA LEU A 60 -11.06 -18.61 12.87
C LEU A 60 -9.82 -18.62 13.79
N ALA A 61 -9.95 -19.01 15.05
CA ALA A 61 -8.78 -19.11 15.93
C ALA A 61 -7.87 -20.28 15.48
N ASP A 62 -6.62 -20.29 15.93
CA ASP A 62 -5.60 -21.31 15.68
C ASP A 62 -6.20 -22.71 15.44
N GLY A 63 -6.01 -23.24 14.23
CA GLY A 63 -6.52 -24.55 13.79
C GLY A 63 -7.85 -24.54 13.03
N CYS A 64 -8.49 -23.39 12.78
CA CYS A 64 -9.69 -23.32 11.96
C CYS A 64 -9.39 -22.97 10.48
N SER A 65 -10.15 -23.57 9.55
CA SER A 65 -10.06 -23.22 8.11
C SER A 65 -11.42 -23.10 7.43
N LEU A 66 -11.54 -22.12 6.54
CA LEU A 66 -12.68 -21.89 5.66
C LEU A 66 -12.28 -22.12 4.20
N SER A 67 -13.08 -22.86 3.44
CA SER A 67 -12.92 -22.99 1.99
C SER A 67 -14.21 -22.64 1.23
N ILE A 68 -14.09 -21.76 0.24
CA ILE A 68 -15.17 -21.34 -0.68
C ILE A 68 -14.69 -21.62 -2.11
N SER A 69 -15.42 -22.42 -2.89
CA SER A 69 -15.04 -22.77 -4.27
C SER A 69 -16.22 -22.90 -5.23
N GLU A 70 -16.08 -22.40 -6.47
CA GLU A 70 -17.04 -22.56 -7.59
C GLU A 70 -18.47 -22.05 -7.33
N ASP A 71 -18.61 -20.87 -6.69
CA ASP A 71 -19.90 -20.28 -6.37
C ASP A 71 -19.96 -18.78 -6.74
N SER A 72 -21.03 -18.37 -7.43
CA SER A 72 -21.46 -16.96 -7.44
C SER A 72 -22.03 -16.62 -6.06
N LEU A 73 -21.15 -16.54 -5.07
CA LEU A 73 -21.50 -16.29 -3.68
C LEU A 73 -21.66 -14.78 -3.45
N THR A 74 -22.74 -14.20 -3.98
CA THR A 74 -23.04 -12.78 -3.76
C THR A 74 -23.38 -12.53 -2.30
N ILE A 75 -22.37 -12.15 -1.50
CA ILE A 75 -22.53 -11.73 -0.11
C ILE A 75 -22.83 -10.25 -0.08
N GLU A 76 -24.11 -9.87 -0.16
CA GLU A 76 -24.56 -8.49 0.06
C GLU A 76 -24.70 -8.22 1.56
N THR A 77 -23.79 -7.42 2.11
CA THR A 77 -23.85 -7.00 3.51
C THR A 77 -23.91 -5.47 3.62
N ASP A 78 -24.72 -5.01 4.58
CA ASP A 78 -24.73 -3.64 5.08
C ASP A 78 -24.25 -3.67 6.53
N GLY A 79 -23.23 -2.86 6.85
CA GLY A 79 -22.65 -2.69 8.18
C GLY A 79 -21.76 -3.84 8.70
N LEU A 80 -21.51 -4.91 7.95
CA LEU A 80 -20.69 -6.07 8.37
C LEU A 80 -19.86 -6.61 7.19
N GLY A 81 -18.59 -6.96 7.40
CA GLY A 81 -17.73 -7.52 6.35
C GLY A 81 -18.17 -8.89 5.83
N ALA A 82 -17.55 -9.37 4.74
CA ALA A 82 -17.89 -10.68 4.17
C ALA A 82 -17.03 -11.82 4.74
N VAL A 83 -15.70 -11.69 4.68
CA VAL A 83 -14.74 -12.67 5.23
C VAL A 83 -13.72 -11.95 6.10
N LEU A 84 -13.63 -12.38 7.36
CA LEU A 84 -12.65 -11.91 8.33
C LEU A 84 -11.86 -13.10 8.90
N ALA A 85 -10.54 -13.10 8.71
CA ALA A 85 -9.62 -14.06 9.35
C ALA A 85 -8.88 -13.38 10.51
N VAL A 86 -8.80 -14.02 11.68
CA VAL A 86 -8.19 -13.46 12.91
C VAL A 86 -7.46 -14.55 13.68
N ASN A 87 -6.50 -14.24 14.55
CA ASN A 87 -5.95 -15.19 15.55
C ASN A 87 -5.49 -16.58 15.01
N GLY A 88 -4.89 -16.64 13.82
CA GLY A 88 -4.27 -17.86 13.30
C GLY A 88 -5.15 -18.69 12.37
N GLY A 89 -6.35 -18.25 12.03
CA GLY A 89 -7.19 -18.97 11.09
C GLY A 89 -7.00 -18.54 9.66
N GLU A 90 -7.41 -19.45 8.79
CA GLU A 90 -7.12 -19.40 7.36
C GLU A 90 -8.41 -19.44 6.55
N ALA A 91 -8.52 -18.59 5.54
CA ALA A 91 -9.58 -18.71 4.53
C ALA A 91 -8.97 -18.91 3.14
N THR A 92 -9.51 -19.86 2.39
CA THR A 92 -9.18 -20.10 0.98
C THR A 92 -10.42 -19.90 0.12
N LEU A 93 -10.35 -18.97 -0.82
CA LEU A 93 -11.43 -18.64 -1.74
C LEU A 93 -11.00 -18.94 -3.17
N SER A 94 -11.87 -19.55 -3.98
CA SER A 94 -11.62 -19.82 -5.38
C SER A 94 -12.88 -19.57 -6.22
N ASN A 95 -12.76 -18.76 -7.28
CA ASN A 95 -13.87 -18.45 -8.20
C ASN A 95 -15.13 -17.92 -7.48
N ALA A 96 -14.97 -17.10 -6.43
CA ALA A 96 -16.07 -16.52 -5.66
C ALA A 96 -16.44 -15.12 -6.17
N ASP A 97 -17.72 -14.72 -6.07
CA ASP A 97 -18.21 -13.37 -6.42
C ASP A 97 -18.77 -12.62 -5.20
N ILE A 98 -17.94 -11.83 -4.51
CA ILE A 98 -18.27 -11.15 -3.25
C ILE A 98 -18.59 -9.68 -3.49
N VAL A 99 -19.69 -9.17 -2.91
CA VAL A 99 -20.12 -7.78 -3.13
C VAL A 99 -20.63 -7.13 -1.84
N THR A 100 -19.84 -6.27 -1.20
CA THR A 100 -20.29 -5.52 -0.02
C THR A 100 -20.72 -4.10 -0.39
N THR A 101 -21.74 -3.57 0.31
CA THR A 101 -22.31 -2.26 -0.05
C THR A 101 -22.40 -1.27 1.12
N GLY A 102 -22.39 -1.76 2.37
CA GLY A 102 -22.49 -0.92 3.55
C GLY A 102 -21.21 -0.17 3.91
N VAL A 103 -21.35 0.86 4.74
CA VAL A 103 -20.20 1.55 5.36
C VAL A 103 -19.47 0.58 6.29
N ALA A 104 -18.12 0.62 6.31
CA ALA A 104 -17.29 -0.28 7.13
C ALA A 104 -17.54 -1.77 6.86
N SER A 105 -17.91 -2.12 5.63
CA SER A 105 -18.31 -3.46 5.22
C SER A 105 -17.22 -4.12 4.38
N ILE A 106 -16.03 -4.34 4.95
CA ILE A 106 -14.86 -4.82 4.21
C ILE A 106 -15.12 -6.23 3.64
N PRO A 107 -14.97 -6.47 2.32
CA PRO A 107 -15.16 -7.79 1.75
C PRO A 107 -14.17 -8.82 2.31
N LEU A 108 -12.87 -8.56 2.21
CA LEU A 108 -11.81 -9.46 2.66
C LEU A 108 -10.91 -8.74 3.66
N ALA A 109 -10.89 -9.23 4.90
CA ALA A 109 -10.11 -8.67 5.98
C ALA A 109 -9.29 -9.75 6.70
N VAL A 110 -8.03 -9.45 6.98
CA VAL A 110 -7.18 -10.20 7.91
C VAL A 110 -6.85 -9.30 9.09
N ASP A 111 -7.17 -9.74 10.30
CA ASP A 111 -6.76 -9.12 11.56
C ASP A 111 -5.55 -9.87 12.18
N ARG A 112 -4.97 -9.30 13.23
CA ARG A 112 -3.72 -9.73 13.87
C ARG A 112 -3.76 -11.18 14.36
N GLY A 113 -2.56 -11.70 14.63
CA GLY A 113 -2.38 -12.98 15.32
C GLY A 113 -2.06 -14.17 14.41
N GLY A 114 -1.44 -13.93 13.24
CA GLY A 114 -0.97 -14.99 12.34
C GLY A 114 -2.07 -15.60 11.46
N ALA A 115 -3.17 -14.89 11.24
CA ALA A 115 -4.23 -15.30 10.34
C ALA A 115 -3.88 -15.04 8.87
N GLY A 116 -4.56 -15.76 7.97
CA GLY A 116 -4.30 -15.72 6.55
C GLY A 116 -5.55 -15.79 5.66
N ILE A 117 -5.50 -15.11 4.52
CA ILE A 117 -6.47 -15.30 3.43
C ILE A 117 -5.73 -15.58 2.12
N THR A 118 -6.12 -16.63 1.42
CA THR A 118 -5.74 -16.88 0.02
C THR A 118 -6.99 -16.80 -0.86
N ALA A 119 -6.99 -15.95 -1.89
CA ALA A 119 -8.08 -15.86 -2.86
C ALA A 119 -7.57 -16.05 -4.28
N THR A 120 -8.20 -16.95 -5.03
CA THR A 120 -7.85 -17.30 -6.41
C THR A 120 -9.03 -17.04 -7.36
N ASP A 121 -8.81 -16.29 -8.43
CA ASP A 121 -9.79 -16.02 -9.50
C ASP A 121 -11.15 -15.50 -8.99
N CYS A 122 -11.13 -14.72 -7.91
CA CYS A 122 -12.35 -14.16 -7.32
C CYS A 122 -12.73 -12.82 -7.96
N ARG A 123 -14.03 -12.52 -7.96
CA ARG A 123 -14.56 -11.17 -8.16
C ARG A 123 -14.94 -10.61 -6.80
N VAL A 124 -14.41 -9.46 -6.43
CA VAL A 124 -14.70 -8.80 -5.16
C VAL A 124 -15.01 -7.33 -5.43
N VAL A 125 -16.15 -6.86 -4.93
CA VAL A 125 -16.57 -5.47 -5.07
C VAL A 125 -16.96 -4.90 -3.72
N SER A 126 -16.43 -3.72 -3.40
CA SER A 126 -16.87 -2.91 -2.26
C SER A 126 -17.43 -1.59 -2.77
N SER A 127 -18.64 -1.22 -2.34
CA SER A 127 -19.22 0.10 -2.64
C SER A 127 -19.47 0.98 -1.41
N GLY A 128 -19.12 0.50 -0.24
CA GLY A 128 -19.22 1.23 1.01
C GLY A 128 -18.13 2.27 1.20
N GLY A 129 -18.44 3.36 1.90
CA GLY A 129 -17.41 4.23 2.47
C GLY A 129 -16.72 3.58 3.66
N GLU A 130 -15.48 3.97 3.97
CA GLU A 130 -14.67 3.32 5.01
C GLU A 130 -14.63 1.79 4.80
N SER A 131 -14.58 1.32 3.54
CA SER A 131 -14.68 -0.10 3.20
C SER A 131 -13.73 -0.48 2.07
N PRO A 132 -12.41 -0.54 2.33
CA PRO A 132 -11.45 -1.01 1.35
C PRO A 132 -11.82 -2.41 0.86
N CYS A 133 -11.47 -2.72 -0.38
CA CYS A 133 -11.79 -4.03 -0.96
C CYS A 133 -10.98 -5.15 -0.28
N LEU A 134 -9.72 -4.87 0.04
CA LEU A 134 -8.78 -5.74 0.73
C LEU A 134 -8.20 -5.00 1.95
N TYR A 135 -8.20 -5.62 3.11
CA TYR A 135 -7.59 -5.06 4.32
C TYR A 135 -6.73 -6.12 5.02
N SER A 136 -5.45 -5.82 5.26
CA SER A 136 -4.51 -6.78 5.83
C SER A 136 -3.70 -6.20 6.98
N THR A 137 -3.82 -6.81 8.16
CA THR A 137 -2.81 -6.73 9.24
C THR A 137 -2.05 -8.06 9.41
N GLY A 138 -2.33 -9.06 8.57
CA GLY A 138 -1.70 -10.38 8.58
C GLY A 138 -1.27 -10.77 7.17
N ASP A 139 -1.29 -12.06 6.82
CA ASP A 139 -0.90 -12.49 5.48
C ASP A 139 -2.11 -12.60 4.55
N MET A 140 -2.07 -11.90 3.41
CA MET A 140 -3.10 -12.02 2.38
C MET A 140 -2.46 -12.28 1.02
N VAL A 141 -2.93 -13.32 0.32
CA VAL A 141 -2.45 -13.74 -0.99
C VAL A 141 -3.60 -13.74 -1.99
N ILE A 142 -3.45 -12.99 -3.07
CA ILE A 142 -4.42 -12.83 -4.14
C ILE A 142 -3.81 -13.33 -5.45
N GLN A 143 -4.52 -14.19 -6.18
CA GLN A 143 -4.06 -14.78 -7.45
C GLN A 143 -5.18 -14.70 -8.49
N GLY A 144 -5.02 -13.91 -9.55
CA GLY A 144 -6.08 -13.73 -10.53
C GLY A 144 -7.28 -12.96 -10.00
N GLY A 145 -8.29 -12.73 -10.85
CA GLY A 145 -9.55 -12.11 -10.45
C GLY A 145 -9.60 -10.58 -10.54
N VAL A 146 -10.70 -10.00 -10.05
CA VAL A 146 -11.02 -8.57 -10.13
C VAL A 146 -11.48 -8.05 -8.78
N TYR A 147 -10.85 -6.99 -8.29
CA TYR A 147 -11.06 -6.38 -6.98
C TYR A 147 -11.33 -4.89 -7.15
N GLU A 148 -12.57 -4.47 -6.94
CA GLU A 148 -13.01 -3.09 -7.22
C GLU A 148 -13.58 -2.42 -5.97
N ALA A 149 -12.94 -1.33 -5.55
CA ALA A 149 -13.46 -0.44 -4.53
C ALA A 149 -14.05 0.83 -5.19
N MET A 150 -15.36 1.06 -5.00
CA MET A 150 -16.08 2.16 -5.65
C MET A 150 -15.98 3.49 -4.90
N VAL A 151 -15.64 3.46 -3.62
CA VAL A 151 -15.63 4.65 -2.74
C VAL A 151 -14.43 4.66 -1.78
N SER A 152 -13.80 3.50 -1.55
CA SER A 152 -12.65 3.34 -0.64
C SER A 152 -11.45 2.76 -1.38
N GLU A 153 -10.39 2.48 -0.65
CA GLU A 153 -9.13 1.97 -1.17
C GLU A 153 -9.33 0.58 -1.79
N ALA A 154 -8.59 0.27 -2.85
CA ALA A 154 -8.52 -1.08 -3.38
C ALA A 154 -7.87 -2.02 -2.36
N ALA A 155 -6.83 -1.52 -1.67
CA ALA A 155 -6.11 -2.28 -0.67
C ALA A 155 -5.64 -1.40 0.50
N VAL A 156 -5.61 -2.00 1.68
CA VAL A 156 -5.04 -1.42 2.88
C VAL A 156 -4.12 -2.44 3.54
N VAL A 157 -2.90 -2.01 3.88
CA VAL A 157 -1.99 -2.76 4.74
C VAL A 157 -1.75 -1.95 6.00
N GLU A 158 -2.09 -2.53 7.15
CA GLU A 158 -1.84 -1.91 8.45
C GLU A 158 -0.75 -2.66 9.23
N GLY A 159 0.19 -1.90 9.80
CA GLY A 159 1.23 -2.42 10.67
C GLY A 159 2.24 -3.29 9.91
N ASP A 160 2.45 -4.51 10.39
CA ASP A 160 3.32 -5.53 9.81
C ASP A 160 2.58 -6.49 8.86
N GLY A 161 1.38 -6.12 8.41
CA GLY A 161 0.63 -6.88 7.43
C GLY A 161 1.36 -7.06 6.09
N SER A 162 0.99 -8.13 5.39
CA SER A 162 1.51 -8.50 4.08
C SER A 162 0.35 -8.71 3.10
N LEU A 163 0.46 -8.14 1.92
CA LEU A 163 -0.45 -8.36 0.81
C LEU A 163 0.34 -8.68 -0.46
N MET A 164 0.21 -9.92 -0.93
CA MET A 164 0.79 -10.40 -2.18
C MET A 164 -0.29 -10.57 -3.22
N VAL A 165 -0.12 -9.94 -4.39
CA VAL A 165 -1.09 -9.96 -5.48
C VAL A 165 -0.39 -10.44 -6.75
N ALA A 166 -0.93 -11.45 -7.41
CA ALA A 166 -0.41 -11.97 -8.67
C ALA A 166 -1.52 -12.02 -9.72
N GLU A 167 -1.28 -11.46 -10.90
CA GLU A 167 -2.16 -11.55 -12.08
C GLU A 167 -3.63 -11.11 -11.85
N ALA A 168 -3.87 -10.23 -10.89
CA ALA A 168 -5.20 -9.71 -10.54
C ALA A 168 -5.38 -8.25 -10.97
N ALA A 169 -6.63 -7.84 -11.17
CA ALA A 169 -6.98 -6.45 -11.45
C ALA A 169 -7.55 -5.77 -10.19
N LEU A 170 -6.80 -4.82 -9.62
CA LEU A 170 -7.22 -3.98 -8.50
C LEU A 170 -7.61 -2.59 -9.00
N SER A 171 -8.72 -2.05 -8.51
CA SER A 171 -9.13 -0.69 -8.83
C SER A 171 -9.79 0.05 -7.67
N SER A 172 -9.56 1.36 -7.61
CA SER A 172 -10.13 2.26 -6.61
C SER A 172 -10.68 3.52 -7.26
N LYS A 173 -11.80 3.99 -6.70
CA LYS A 173 -12.43 5.29 -6.95
C LYS A 173 -12.54 6.11 -5.64
N SER A 174 -11.76 5.76 -4.62
CA SER A 174 -11.61 6.59 -3.42
C SER A 174 -11.17 8.00 -3.79
N ASN A 175 -11.53 8.98 -2.96
CA ASN A 175 -11.02 10.34 -3.06
C ASN A 175 -9.66 10.52 -2.37
N ASP A 176 -9.23 9.55 -1.56
CA ASP A 176 -8.04 9.64 -0.69
C ASP A 176 -6.83 8.86 -1.22
N GLY A 177 -7.07 7.81 -2.01
CA GLY A 177 -6.03 7.01 -2.67
C GLY A 177 -6.45 5.60 -3.06
N ALA A 178 -5.61 4.89 -3.82
CA ALA A 178 -5.90 3.49 -4.19
C ALA A 178 -5.40 2.47 -3.17
N VAL A 179 -4.21 2.69 -2.62
CA VAL A 179 -3.56 1.79 -1.67
C VAL A 179 -3.06 2.60 -0.48
N LEU A 180 -3.54 2.26 0.72
CA LEU A 180 -3.10 2.87 1.96
C LEU A 180 -2.24 1.89 2.76
N LEU A 181 -1.05 2.35 3.13
CA LEU A 181 -0.06 1.60 3.88
C LEU A 181 0.22 2.41 5.15
N PHE A 182 -0.21 1.93 6.31
CA PHE A 182 -0.11 2.74 7.52
C PHE A 182 0.07 1.92 8.79
N SER A 183 0.33 2.57 9.92
CA SER A 183 0.24 1.93 11.22
C SER A 183 -0.55 2.80 12.19
N THR A 184 -1.31 2.18 13.08
CA THR A 184 -1.99 2.85 14.20
C THR A 184 -1.12 2.99 15.44
N ALA A 185 0.10 2.43 15.43
CA ALA A 185 1.01 2.46 16.57
C ALA A 185 1.28 3.89 17.05
N THR A 186 1.17 4.12 18.36
CA THR A 186 1.31 5.44 19.01
C THR A 186 2.54 5.54 19.90
N ASP A 187 3.38 4.52 19.94
CA ASP A 187 4.60 4.49 20.77
C ASP A 187 5.73 5.37 20.21
N GLY A 188 5.49 6.04 19.08
CA GLY A 188 6.44 6.92 18.41
C GLY A 188 7.44 6.17 17.54
N THR A 189 7.28 4.86 17.35
CA THR A 189 8.13 4.07 16.46
C THR A 189 7.43 3.82 15.13
N THR A 190 8.07 4.24 14.03
CA THR A 190 7.60 3.95 12.65
C THR A 190 8.10 2.59 12.14
N THR A 191 8.39 1.65 13.05
CA THR A 191 9.13 0.41 12.76
C THR A 191 8.26 -0.76 12.28
N ALA A 192 6.94 -0.61 12.23
CA ALA A 192 6.10 -1.65 11.64
C ALA A 192 6.41 -1.74 10.14
N LEU A 193 6.93 -2.88 9.70
CA LEU A 193 7.38 -3.13 8.33
C LEU A 193 6.28 -3.90 7.56
N GLY A 194 5.28 -3.17 7.06
CA GLY A 194 4.25 -3.76 6.21
C GLY A 194 4.76 -4.00 4.79
N SER A 195 4.13 -4.89 4.04
CA SER A 195 4.50 -5.15 2.64
C SER A 195 3.31 -5.25 1.69
N PHE A 196 3.47 -4.66 0.51
CA PHE A 196 2.58 -4.79 -0.63
C PHE A 196 3.41 -5.26 -1.82
N THR A 197 3.11 -6.45 -2.34
CA THR A 197 3.79 -7.01 -3.51
C THR A 197 2.77 -7.25 -4.61
N MET A 198 3.05 -6.80 -5.83
CA MET A 198 2.21 -7.08 -6.99
C MET A 198 3.04 -7.50 -8.21
N GLU A 199 2.71 -8.68 -8.77
CA GLU A 199 3.30 -9.22 -9.99
C GLU A 199 2.22 -9.43 -11.06
N GLY A 200 2.39 -8.83 -12.24
CA GLY A 200 1.39 -8.91 -13.31
C GLY A 200 0.08 -8.19 -12.97
N GLY A 201 -0.96 -8.47 -13.76
CA GLY A 201 -2.27 -7.86 -13.57
C GLY A 201 -2.30 -6.34 -13.76
N ALA A 202 -3.24 -5.66 -13.08
CA ALA A 202 -3.44 -4.21 -13.23
C ALA A 202 -3.78 -3.52 -11.89
N LEU A 203 -3.27 -2.31 -11.69
CA LEU A 203 -3.60 -1.46 -10.54
C LEU A 203 -4.02 -0.08 -11.02
N VAL A 204 -5.33 0.18 -10.94
CA VAL A 204 -5.95 1.39 -11.51
C VAL A 204 -6.53 2.27 -10.42
N TYR A 205 -5.97 3.47 -10.28
CA TYR A 205 -6.58 4.55 -9.53
C TYR A 205 -7.33 5.50 -10.48
N ALA A 206 -8.66 5.42 -10.43
CA ALA A 206 -9.53 6.12 -11.37
C ALA A 206 -9.92 7.54 -10.92
N ASP A 207 -9.67 7.89 -9.65
CA ASP A 207 -9.89 9.24 -9.16
C ASP A 207 -8.74 10.19 -9.57
N ARG A 208 -8.99 11.50 -9.44
CA ARG A 208 -8.06 12.58 -9.81
C ARG A 208 -7.52 13.34 -8.60
N HIS A 209 -7.90 12.96 -7.39
CA HIS A 209 -7.44 13.51 -6.12
C HIS A 209 -6.69 12.44 -5.34
N GLY A 210 -5.67 12.80 -4.56
CA GLY A 210 -4.88 11.81 -3.81
C GLY A 210 -3.90 11.00 -4.66
N SER A 211 -3.30 9.98 -4.04
CA SER A 211 -2.16 9.23 -4.59
C SER A 211 -2.52 7.76 -4.79
N LEU A 212 -1.86 7.11 -5.76
CA LEU A 212 -2.06 5.68 -5.96
C LEU A 212 -1.56 4.91 -4.72
N PHE A 213 -0.38 5.21 -4.21
CA PHE A 213 0.10 4.74 -2.90
C PHE A 213 0.19 5.88 -1.90
N THR A 214 -0.27 5.64 -0.68
CA THR A 214 -0.06 6.50 0.48
C THR A 214 0.60 5.71 1.60
N VAL A 215 1.75 6.18 2.10
CA VAL A 215 2.47 5.59 3.23
C VAL A 215 2.45 6.56 4.42
N SER A 216 2.01 6.11 5.60
CA SER A 216 1.90 6.99 6.77
C SER A 216 2.14 6.29 8.11
N ASN A 217 2.95 6.88 8.99
CA ASN A 217 3.26 6.36 10.32
C ASN A 217 3.82 4.91 10.32
N CYS A 218 4.50 4.50 9.26
CA CYS A 218 5.10 3.17 9.15
C CYS A 218 6.26 3.18 8.17
N THR A 219 7.00 2.07 8.15
CA THR A 219 7.88 1.74 7.04
C THR A 219 7.18 0.67 6.20
N CYS A 220 7.02 0.88 4.90
CA CYS A 220 6.38 -0.13 4.05
C CYS A 220 7.18 -0.41 2.80
N VAL A 221 7.28 -1.70 2.47
CA VAL A 221 7.90 -2.19 1.24
C VAL A 221 6.82 -2.39 0.19
N ILE A 222 7.01 -1.76 -0.97
CA ILE A 222 6.16 -1.83 -2.15
C ILE A 222 6.99 -2.48 -3.26
N SER A 223 6.64 -3.69 -3.66
CA SER A 223 7.36 -4.44 -4.71
C SER A 223 6.47 -4.65 -5.92
N LEU A 224 6.89 -4.19 -7.09
CA LEU A 224 6.09 -4.18 -8.32
C LEU A 224 6.87 -4.79 -9.47
N SER A 225 6.23 -5.71 -10.21
CA SER A 225 6.76 -6.25 -11.45
C SER A 225 5.68 -6.48 -12.49
N LYS A 226 5.87 -5.96 -13.71
CA LYS A 226 4.97 -6.16 -14.86
C LYS A 226 3.49 -5.82 -14.59
N VAL A 227 3.22 -4.89 -13.68
CA VAL A 227 1.86 -4.43 -13.34
C VAL A 227 1.43 -3.35 -14.33
N ASP A 228 0.26 -3.50 -14.93
CA ASP A 228 -0.36 -2.43 -15.73
C ASP A 228 -0.94 -1.36 -14.80
N MET A 229 -0.20 -0.26 -14.61
CA MET A 229 -0.55 0.79 -13.65
C MET A 229 -1.17 2.02 -14.31
N ALA A 230 -2.17 2.60 -13.65
CA ALA A 230 -2.71 3.91 -14.02
C ALA A 230 -3.08 4.73 -12.78
N ALA A 231 -2.51 5.93 -12.66
CA ALA A 231 -2.87 6.92 -11.63
C ALA A 231 -3.38 8.20 -12.32
N LEU A 232 -4.70 8.36 -12.44
CA LEU A 232 -5.27 9.50 -13.18
C LEU A 232 -5.06 10.86 -12.48
N SER A 233 -4.74 10.85 -11.18
CA SER A 233 -4.32 12.04 -10.43
C SER A 233 -2.92 12.54 -10.81
N GLY A 234 -2.10 11.69 -11.43
CA GLY A 234 -0.67 11.97 -11.66
C GLY A 234 0.22 11.79 -10.42
N GLN A 235 -0.36 11.47 -9.26
CA GLN A 235 0.38 11.19 -8.03
C GLN A 235 0.56 9.68 -7.86
N LEU A 236 1.80 9.21 -7.97
CA LEU A 236 2.11 7.80 -7.83
C LEU A 236 2.22 7.40 -6.35
N LEU A 237 2.99 8.15 -5.58
CA LEU A 237 3.31 7.78 -4.20
C LEU A 237 3.45 9.03 -3.33
N THR A 238 2.76 9.04 -2.19
CA THR A 238 2.95 10.03 -1.14
C THR A 238 3.32 9.37 0.18
N ALA A 239 4.48 9.70 0.73
CA ALA A 239 4.88 9.33 2.08
C ALA A 239 4.75 10.56 2.97
N ALA A 240 3.88 10.52 3.97
CA ALA A 240 3.59 11.72 4.78
C ALA A 240 3.13 11.36 6.19
N ALA A 241 3.36 12.31 7.10
CA ALA A 241 2.66 12.32 8.37
C ALA A 241 1.15 12.48 8.15
N GLY A 242 0.38 11.57 8.75
CA GLY A 242 -1.07 11.52 8.62
C GLY A 242 -1.78 11.71 9.94
N GLU A 243 -3.02 11.19 10.02
CA GLU A 243 -3.84 11.24 11.23
C GLU A 243 -3.40 10.24 12.33
N TRP A 244 -2.48 9.32 11.97
CA TRP A 244 -2.02 8.22 12.81
C TRP A 244 -0.66 8.51 13.45
N GLY A 245 -0.38 7.86 14.58
CA GLY A 245 0.88 7.99 15.29
C GLY A 245 1.02 9.21 16.20
N ALA A 246 2.23 9.37 16.73
CA ALA A 246 2.60 10.50 17.56
C ALA A 246 3.00 11.71 16.69
N PRO A 247 2.34 12.89 16.82
CA PRO A 247 2.66 14.05 16.01
C PRO A 247 4.14 14.44 16.10
N GLY A 248 4.78 14.61 14.95
CA GLY A 248 6.20 14.94 14.86
C GLY A 248 7.13 13.72 14.76
N SER A 249 6.60 12.50 14.89
CA SER A 249 7.34 11.25 14.70
C SER A 249 6.50 10.20 13.95
N ASN A 250 5.58 10.66 13.09
CA ASN A 250 4.59 9.82 12.41
C ASN A 250 4.69 9.88 10.89
N GLY A 251 5.87 10.19 10.36
CA GLY A 251 6.13 10.17 8.92
C GLY A 251 5.93 8.79 8.30
N GLY A 252 5.77 8.76 6.98
CA GLY A 252 5.77 7.53 6.19
C GLY A 252 7.16 7.25 5.62
N HIS A 253 7.59 6.00 5.62
CA HIS A 253 8.87 5.59 5.03
C HIS A 253 8.60 4.55 3.95
N ALA A 254 8.62 4.99 2.70
CA ALA A 254 8.28 4.14 1.56
C ALA A 254 9.54 3.53 0.94
N VAL A 255 9.59 2.21 0.84
CA VAL A 255 10.61 1.47 0.09
C VAL A 255 9.96 0.89 -1.16
N LEU A 256 10.30 1.41 -2.33
CA LEU A 256 9.73 1.00 -3.62
C LEU A 256 10.75 0.19 -4.44
N HIS A 257 10.40 -1.05 -4.73
CA HIS A 257 11.14 -1.94 -5.63
C HIS A 257 10.38 -2.10 -6.95
N ALA A 258 10.97 -1.62 -8.03
CA ALA A 258 10.43 -1.72 -9.38
C ALA A 258 11.30 -2.65 -10.23
N ASP A 259 10.78 -3.82 -10.60
CA ASP A 259 11.49 -4.83 -11.38
C ASP A 259 10.76 -5.10 -12.70
N ASN A 260 11.36 -4.71 -13.83
CA ASN A 260 10.70 -4.72 -15.14
C ASN A 260 9.29 -4.08 -15.06
N GLN A 261 9.24 -2.92 -14.39
CA GLN A 261 8.01 -2.22 -14.06
C GLN A 261 7.99 -0.83 -14.71
N GLN A 262 6.87 -0.50 -15.33
CA GLN A 262 6.61 0.83 -15.87
C GLN A 262 5.84 1.65 -14.83
N LEU A 263 6.40 2.78 -14.43
CA LEU A 263 5.88 3.71 -13.45
C LEU A 263 5.65 5.09 -14.09
N ALA A 264 4.59 5.77 -13.66
CA ALA A 264 4.32 7.13 -14.05
C ALA A 264 3.71 7.93 -12.91
N GLY A 265 4.11 9.20 -12.80
CA GLY A 265 3.58 10.14 -11.80
C GLY A 265 4.62 10.63 -10.80
N VAL A 266 4.17 11.46 -9.87
CA VAL A 266 5.00 12.11 -8.86
C VAL A 266 5.18 11.20 -7.64
N LEU A 267 6.41 11.15 -7.12
CA LEU A 267 6.72 10.57 -5.82
C LEU A 267 7.11 11.70 -4.87
N SER A 268 6.40 11.85 -3.76
CA SER A 268 6.57 12.99 -2.84
C SER A 268 6.66 12.52 -1.40
N ALA A 269 7.48 13.20 -0.60
CA ALA A 269 7.51 13.02 0.85
C ALA A 269 7.57 14.35 1.60
N ASP A 270 7.07 14.37 2.84
CA ASP A 270 7.21 15.50 3.76
C ASP A 270 8.51 15.42 4.59
N ALA A 271 8.74 16.44 5.44
CA ALA A 271 9.96 16.58 6.23
C ALA A 271 10.14 15.53 7.34
N LEU A 272 9.16 14.64 7.56
CA LEU A 272 9.26 13.52 8.49
C LEU A 272 9.36 12.17 7.76
N SER A 273 9.24 12.19 6.44
CA SER A 273 8.99 11.01 5.61
C SER A 273 10.11 10.77 4.63
N THR A 274 10.29 9.51 4.23
CA THR A 274 11.37 9.10 3.34
C THR A 274 10.87 8.33 2.12
N LEU A 275 11.60 8.47 1.01
CA LEU A 275 11.45 7.69 -0.20
C LEU A 275 12.75 6.92 -0.46
N ASP A 276 12.69 5.60 -0.54
CA ASP A 276 13.80 4.76 -1.01
C ASP A 276 13.32 3.96 -2.22
N MET A 277 13.85 4.27 -3.40
CA MET A 277 13.37 3.73 -4.67
C MET A 277 14.49 2.96 -5.37
N SER A 278 14.15 1.81 -5.93
CA SER A 278 15.05 1.01 -6.77
C SER A 278 14.36 0.63 -8.07
N LEU A 279 14.99 0.96 -9.19
CA LEU A 279 14.54 0.63 -10.54
C LEU A 279 15.56 -0.31 -11.17
N GLN A 280 15.13 -1.54 -11.44
CA GLN A 280 15.97 -2.60 -11.99
C GLN A 280 15.30 -3.37 -13.14
N ASN A 281 16.11 -4.12 -13.88
CA ASN A 281 15.69 -5.08 -14.89
C ASN A 281 14.77 -4.49 -15.98
N GLY A 282 15.09 -3.29 -16.47
CA GLY A 282 14.34 -2.62 -17.53
C GLY A 282 13.15 -1.79 -17.02
N SER A 283 13.09 -1.50 -15.73
CA SER A 283 12.08 -0.61 -15.16
C SER A 283 12.17 0.81 -15.73
N SER A 284 11.05 1.53 -15.74
CA SER A 284 11.02 2.92 -16.18
C SER A 284 10.14 3.79 -15.28
N LEU A 285 10.58 5.00 -14.96
CA LEU A 285 9.76 6.03 -14.34
C LEU A 285 9.58 7.20 -15.31
N SER A 286 8.35 7.61 -15.59
CA SER A 286 8.04 8.91 -16.19
C SER A 286 7.38 9.81 -15.15
N GLY A 287 8.16 10.66 -14.49
CA GLY A 287 7.69 11.38 -13.30
C GLY A 287 8.78 12.22 -12.62
N SER A 288 8.44 12.81 -11.49
CA SER A 288 9.35 13.56 -10.63
C SER A 288 9.47 12.91 -9.26
N ILE A 289 10.62 13.13 -8.61
CA ILE A 289 10.93 12.60 -7.29
C ILE A 289 11.20 13.78 -6.36
N ASN A 290 10.41 13.86 -5.28
CA ASN A 290 10.49 14.91 -4.27
C ASN A 290 10.59 16.31 -4.90
N PRO A 291 9.63 16.72 -5.77
CA PRO A 291 9.74 17.98 -6.51
C PRO A 291 9.71 19.22 -5.62
N THR A 292 9.23 19.11 -4.37
CA THR A 292 9.24 20.21 -3.40
C THR A 292 10.53 20.29 -2.59
N GLY A 293 11.38 19.25 -2.62
CA GLY A 293 12.59 19.18 -1.81
C GLY A 293 12.33 19.04 -0.31
N MET A 294 11.11 18.66 0.08
CA MET A 294 10.68 18.64 1.49
C MET A 294 10.93 17.32 2.19
N ALA A 295 11.17 16.22 1.46
CA ALA A 295 11.43 14.91 2.06
C ALA A 295 12.53 14.96 3.13
N ALA A 296 12.40 14.18 4.19
CA ALA A 296 13.51 13.96 5.12
C ALA A 296 14.70 13.35 4.37
N GLU A 297 14.43 12.29 3.60
CA GLU A 297 15.39 11.67 2.68
C GLU A 297 14.69 11.16 1.41
N ALA A 298 15.36 11.26 0.27
CA ALA A 298 14.91 10.68 -1.00
C ALA A 298 16.09 9.98 -1.71
N HIS A 299 16.02 8.67 -1.86
CA HIS A 299 17.07 7.84 -2.43
C HIS A 299 16.58 7.17 -3.72
N LEU A 300 17.41 7.21 -4.77
CA LEU A 300 17.17 6.47 -6.00
C LEU A 300 18.37 5.56 -6.30
N THR A 301 18.11 4.27 -6.43
CA THR A 301 19.03 3.31 -7.05
C THR A 301 18.51 2.98 -8.45
N LEU A 302 19.35 3.20 -9.47
CA LEU A 302 18.98 3.02 -10.87
C LEU A 302 20.01 2.15 -11.58
N ASP A 303 19.58 0.99 -12.08
CA ASP A 303 20.45 0.14 -12.90
C ASP A 303 20.61 0.66 -14.34
N ALA A 304 21.60 0.12 -15.05
CA ALA A 304 21.91 0.52 -16.42
C ALA A 304 20.82 0.16 -17.45
N SER A 305 19.94 -0.78 -17.12
CA SER A 305 18.85 -1.22 -18.01
C SER A 305 17.58 -0.40 -17.84
N SER A 306 17.44 0.28 -16.71
CA SER A 306 16.26 1.04 -16.31
C SER A 306 16.38 2.50 -16.71
N THR A 307 15.25 3.22 -16.78
CA THR A 307 15.22 4.62 -17.21
C THR A 307 14.38 5.51 -16.31
N TRP A 308 14.78 6.78 -16.19
CA TRP A 308 13.96 7.81 -15.54
C TRP A 308 13.81 9.01 -16.46
N LYS A 309 12.58 9.27 -16.90
CA LYS A 309 12.18 10.47 -17.62
C LYS A 309 11.62 11.49 -16.63
N VAL A 310 12.39 12.54 -16.40
CA VAL A 310 12.10 13.60 -15.44
C VAL A 310 10.99 14.50 -15.98
N SER A 311 9.93 14.71 -15.20
CA SER A 311 8.78 15.55 -15.59
C SER A 311 8.76 16.93 -14.93
N GLU A 312 9.48 17.09 -13.82
CA GLU A 312 9.63 18.33 -13.05
C GLU A 312 10.99 18.29 -12.34
N ASP A 313 11.47 19.45 -11.87
CA ASP A 313 12.68 19.49 -11.05
C ASP A 313 12.53 18.55 -9.84
N SER A 314 13.60 17.83 -9.51
CA SER A 314 13.56 16.72 -8.56
C SER A 314 14.74 16.78 -7.59
N HIS A 315 14.51 16.36 -6.35
CA HIS A 315 15.47 16.54 -5.26
C HIS A 315 15.76 15.21 -4.56
N LEU A 316 16.94 14.66 -4.82
CA LEU A 316 17.43 13.44 -4.18
C LEU A 316 18.39 13.79 -3.04
N THR A 317 18.33 13.01 -1.97
CA THR A 317 19.43 12.88 -1.01
C THR A 317 20.54 12.05 -1.65
N SER A 318 20.22 10.91 -2.28
CA SER A 318 21.21 10.13 -3.01
C SER A 318 20.74 9.59 -4.34
N LEU A 319 21.71 9.43 -5.25
CA LEU A 319 21.55 8.73 -6.51
C LEU A 319 22.66 7.69 -6.63
N THR A 320 22.28 6.43 -6.57
CA THR A 320 23.17 5.28 -6.81
C THR A 320 22.92 4.78 -8.23
N LEU A 321 23.98 4.71 -9.03
CA LEU A 321 23.92 4.14 -10.37
C LEU A 321 24.60 2.76 -10.36
N ILE A 322 23.93 1.73 -10.86
CA ILE A 322 24.47 0.36 -10.94
C ILE A 322 24.83 0.06 -12.39
N ASP A 323 26.08 -0.36 -12.62
CA ASP A 323 26.64 -0.67 -13.94
C ASP A 323 26.55 0.48 -14.96
N VAL A 324 26.46 1.72 -14.48
CA VAL A 324 26.55 2.94 -15.29
C VAL A 324 27.83 3.66 -14.92
N GLU A 325 28.72 3.82 -15.90
CA GLU A 325 29.89 4.68 -15.76
C GLU A 325 29.50 6.10 -16.19
N PRO A 326 29.41 7.07 -15.25
CA PRO A 326 29.05 8.44 -15.61
C PRO A 326 30.18 9.09 -16.41
N GLY A 327 29.93 9.32 -17.71
CA GLY A 327 30.73 10.24 -18.54
C GLY A 327 30.37 11.70 -18.25
N ASP A 328 30.35 12.57 -19.27
CA ASP A 328 29.80 13.93 -19.12
C ASP A 328 28.25 13.95 -19.11
N THR A 329 27.62 12.81 -19.42
CA THR A 329 26.17 12.65 -19.56
C THR A 329 25.74 11.33 -18.93
N ILE A 330 24.64 11.37 -18.15
CA ILE A 330 24.00 10.17 -17.61
C ILE A 330 22.86 9.78 -18.56
N ALA A 331 23.04 8.67 -19.29
CA ALA A 331 22.20 8.35 -20.43
C ALA A 331 20.80 7.82 -20.05
N ASN A 332 20.70 7.10 -18.93
CA ASN A 332 19.47 6.49 -18.44
C ASN A 332 18.56 7.45 -17.67
N ILE A 333 18.98 8.71 -17.48
CA ILE A 333 18.13 9.79 -16.97
C ILE A 333 17.86 10.78 -18.12
N ILE A 334 16.59 10.92 -18.48
CA ILE A 334 16.09 11.80 -19.53
C ILE A 334 15.51 13.05 -18.86
N GLY A 335 16.31 14.11 -18.77
CA GLY A 335 16.00 15.30 -17.97
C GLY A 335 14.86 16.16 -18.52
N CYS A 336 14.57 16.10 -19.82
CA CYS A 336 13.50 16.90 -20.45
C CYS A 336 13.57 18.41 -20.17
N GLY A 337 14.76 18.94 -19.85
CA GLY A 337 14.96 20.36 -19.50
C GLY A 337 14.95 20.65 -17.99
N HIS A 338 14.70 19.65 -17.15
CA HIS A 338 14.60 19.78 -15.70
C HIS A 338 15.93 19.59 -14.98
N ILE A 339 15.97 20.08 -13.74
CA ILE A 339 17.12 19.95 -12.84
C ILE A 339 16.84 18.84 -11.84
N VAL A 340 17.81 17.92 -11.71
CA VAL A 340 17.82 16.94 -10.62
C VAL A 340 18.95 17.33 -9.67
N THR A 341 18.67 17.45 -8.37
CA THR A 341 19.71 17.68 -7.36
C THR A 341 20.03 16.42 -6.59
N TYR A 342 21.27 16.27 -6.14
CA TYR A 342 21.70 15.21 -5.21
C TYR A 342 22.66 15.75 -4.15
N ASP A 343 22.73 15.13 -2.97
CA ASP A 343 23.75 15.49 -1.98
C ASP A 343 25.12 14.92 -2.40
N PRO A 344 26.13 15.77 -2.69
CA PRO A 344 27.46 15.31 -3.06
C PRO A 344 28.22 14.63 -1.92
N ASP A 345 27.84 14.88 -0.67
CA ASP A 345 28.51 14.33 0.51
C ASP A 345 27.89 12.99 0.97
N CYS A 346 26.73 12.63 0.42
CA CYS A 346 26.11 11.34 0.69
C CYS A 346 27.00 10.20 0.14
N PRO A 347 27.44 9.24 0.97
CA PRO A 347 28.33 8.16 0.52
C PRO A 347 27.79 7.32 -0.65
N ALA A 348 26.46 7.15 -0.72
CA ALA A 348 25.79 6.44 -1.81
C ALA A 348 25.96 7.14 -3.18
N SER A 349 26.17 8.46 -3.19
CA SER A 349 26.40 9.28 -4.39
C SER A 349 27.89 9.42 -4.76
N SER A 350 28.80 8.73 -4.07
CA SER A 350 30.26 8.94 -4.21
C SER A 350 30.78 8.76 -5.64
N ALA A 351 30.18 7.87 -6.43
CA ALA A 351 30.51 7.67 -7.85
C ALA A 351 30.29 8.93 -8.72
N LEU A 352 29.41 9.84 -8.28
CA LEU A 352 29.12 11.08 -8.99
C LEU A 352 30.17 12.17 -8.73
N GLY A 353 31.05 12.01 -7.74
CA GLY A 353 32.20 12.88 -7.50
C GLY A 353 31.89 14.38 -7.34
N GLY A 354 30.69 14.72 -6.87
CA GLY A 354 30.24 16.12 -6.70
C GLY A 354 30.22 16.95 -7.99
N ARG A 355 29.99 16.32 -9.15
CA ARG A 355 29.99 16.97 -10.47
C ARG A 355 28.60 17.28 -10.98
N THR A 356 28.53 18.23 -11.91
CA THR A 356 27.34 18.45 -12.73
C THR A 356 27.41 17.59 -14.00
N TYR A 357 26.31 16.93 -14.33
CA TYR A 357 26.16 16.11 -15.53
C TYR A 357 25.05 16.66 -16.41
N SER A 358 25.26 16.64 -17.73
CA SER A 358 24.16 16.87 -18.66
C SER A 358 23.23 15.66 -18.67
N LEU A 359 21.93 15.88 -18.91
CA LEU A 359 20.95 14.81 -19.04
C LEU A 359 20.45 14.68 -20.48
N ASN A 360 20.07 13.46 -20.85
CA ASN A 360 19.47 13.22 -22.16
C ASN A 360 18.17 14.00 -22.31
N GLY A 361 17.92 14.58 -23.49
CA GLY A 361 16.73 15.41 -23.72
C GLY A 361 16.75 16.77 -23.01
N GLY A 362 17.90 17.21 -22.49
CA GLY A 362 18.09 18.51 -21.83
C GLY A 362 17.94 18.45 -20.31
N GLY A 363 18.38 19.51 -19.62
CA GLY A 363 18.45 19.54 -18.16
C GLY A 363 19.80 19.08 -17.61
N CYS A 364 19.94 19.01 -16.29
CA CYS A 364 21.17 18.62 -15.63
C CYS A 364 20.94 17.91 -14.28
N LEU A 365 21.85 17.00 -13.94
CA LEU A 365 22.04 16.52 -12.58
C LEU A 365 23.10 17.39 -11.92
N VAL A 366 22.78 18.01 -10.79
CA VAL A 366 23.67 18.96 -10.11
C VAL A 366 23.83 18.61 -8.62
N PRO A 367 25.00 18.86 -8.02
CA PRO A 367 25.14 18.82 -6.57
C PRO A 367 24.23 19.87 -5.92
N ALA A 368 23.51 19.49 -4.87
CA ALA A 368 22.74 20.42 -4.06
C ALA A 368 23.68 21.40 -3.34
N VAL A 369 23.34 22.69 -3.33
CA VAL A 369 24.08 23.70 -2.56
C VAL A 369 23.64 23.58 -1.10
N GLN A 370 24.55 23.21 -0.21
CA GLN A 370 24.23 23.18 1.22
C GLN A 370 23.90 24.59 1.70
N GLN A 371 22.75 24.75 2.35
CA GLN A 371 22.50 25.96 3.15
C GLN A 371 23.42 25.89 4.36
N GLU A 372 24.38 26.82 4.48
CA GLU A 372 25.17 26.94 5.70
C GLU A 372 24.22 27.10 6.91
N PRO A 373 24.48 26.43 8.05
CA PRO A 373 23.71 26.65 9.25
C PRO A 373 23.80 28.13 9.60
N THR A 374 22.67 28.84 9.55
CA THR A 374 22.60 30.22 10.02
C THR A 374 22.92 30.18 11.52
N THR A 375 24.15 30.55 11.88
CA THR A 375 24.54 30.70 13.28
C THR A 375 23.57 31.70 13.89
N PRO A 376 22.83 31.36 14.95
CA PRO A 376 21.96 32.32 15.61
C PRO A 376 22.83 33.48 16.06
N ILE A 377 22.54 34.69 15.57
CA ILE A 377 23.16 35.90 16.10
C ILE A 377 22.69 36.00 17.55
N SER A 378 23.50 35.54 18.50
CA SER A 378 23.32 35.88 19.90
C SER A 378 23.42 37.40 19.96
N ARG A 379 22.29 38.08 20.20
CA ARG A 379 22.31 39.46 20.67
C ARG A 379 23.08 39.44 21.98
N GLU A 380 24.33 39.90 21.93
CA GLU A 380 24.97 40.49 23.09
C GLU A 380 24.04 41.59 23.59
N GLU A 381 23.40 41.33 24.73
CA GLU A 381 22.78 42.37 25.54
C GLU A 381 23.91 43.26 26.07
N ASP A 382 24.21 44.32 25.30
CA ASP A 382 25.06 45.39 25.75
C ASP A 382 24.20 46.41 26.52
N ARG A 383 24.38 46.38 27.85
CA ARG A 383 24.02 47.37 28.91
C ARG A 383 22.71 47.27 29.67
#